data_AF-A0A846Y1R9-F1
#
_entry.id   AF-A0A846Y1R9-F1
#
_cell.length_a   1.000
_cell.length_b   1.000
_cell.length_c   1.000
_cell.angle_alpha   90.00
_cell.angle_beta   90.00
_cell.angle_gamma   90.00
#
_symmetry.space_group_name_H-M   'P 1'
#
loop_
_entity.id
_entity.type
_entity.pdbx_description
1 polymer ?
#
loop_
_entity_poly.entity_id
_entity_poly.type
_entity_poly.pdbx_seq_one_letter_code
_entity_poly.pdbx_strand_id
1 'polypeptide(L)' 'MSDSTPGTQASNGSRLRCNECGSEAIVTTAGGSALTCCGVALEITFAGS' A
#
# COMPACT_ATOMS: atom_id res chain seq x y z
N MET A 1 1.57 14.99 -12.94
CA MET A 1 1.50 13.58 -13.35
C MET A 1 0.81 12.85 -12.23
N SER A 2 -0.45 12.46 -12.41
CA SER A 2 -1.20 11.72 -11.38
C SER A 2 -0.93 10.24 -11.61
N ASP A 3 0.01 9.70 -10.85
CA ASP A 3 0.44 8.32 -11.01
C ASP A 3 -0.57 7.40 -10.33
N SER A 4 -1.53 6.88 -11.12
CA SER A 4 -2.58 5.97 -10.68
C SER A 4 -2.08 4.53 -10.43
N THR A 5 -0.78 4.35 -10.20
CA THR A 5 -0.20 3.02 -9.95
C THR A 5 -0.74 2.41 -8.66
N PRO A 6 -1.25 1.16 -8.68
CA PRO A 6 -1.67 0.46 -7.48
C PRO A 6 -0.56 0.46 -6.41
N GLY A 7 -0.89 0.84 -5.17
CA GLY A 7 0.06 0.87 -4.06
C GLY A 7 0.82 2.19 -3.86
N THR A 8 0.68 3.21 -4.72
CA THR A 8 1.29 4.56 -4.51
C THR A 8 0.41 5.51 -3.69
N GLN A 9 -0.85 5.15 -3.42
CA GLN A 9 -1.86 6.05 -2.84
C GLN A 9 -2.10 5.82 -1.33
N ALA A 10 -1.15 5.20 -0.62
CA ALA A 10 -1.31 4.87 0.79
C ALA A 10 -0.95 6.07 1.70
N SER A 11 -1.94 6.56 2.45
CA SER A 11 -1.76 7.57 3.51
C SER A 11 -1.29 6.97 4.83
N ASN A 12 -0.87 7.81 5.76
CA ASN A 12 -0.62 7.40 7.16
C ASN A 12 -1.83 6.67 7.74
N GLY A 13 -1.60 5.59 8.46
CA GLY A 13 -2.64 4.74 9.01
C GLY A 13 -3.31 3.79 8.00
N SER A 14 -2.95 3.85 6.71
CA SER A 14 -3.50 2.91 5.73
C SER A 14 -3.11 1.48 6.08
N ARG A 15 -4.05 0.56 5.89
CA ARG A 15 -3.79 -0.88 6.03
C ARG A 15 -3.60 -1.49 4.66
N LEU A 16 -2.57 -2.32 4.57
CA LEU A 16 -2.12 -2.93 3.34
C LEU A 16 -2.11 -4.45 3.51
N ARG A 17 -2.48 -5.16 2.46
CA ARG A 17 -2.44 -6.62 2.44
C ARG A 17 -1.78 -7.14 1.17
N CYS A 18 -0.92 -8.13 1.32
CA CYS A 18 -0.40 -8.91 0.21
C CYS A 18 -1.36 -10.08 -0.06
N ASN A 19 -1.87 -10.18 -1.29
CA ASN A 19 -2.77 -11.26 -1.67
C ASN A 19 -2.06 -12.57 -2.02
N GLU A 20 -0.72 -12.55 -2.17
CA GLU A 20 0.09 -13.75 -2.42
C GLU A 20 0.46 -14.49 -1.13
N CYS A 21 1.08 -13.79 -0.17
CA CYS A 21 1.56 -14.39 1.07
C CYS A 21 0.68 -14.12 2.30
N GLY A 22 -0.32 -13.24 2.17
CA GLY A 22 -1.23 -12.87 3.26
C GLY A 22 -0.65 -11.88 4.27
N SER A 23 0.56 -11.36 4.08
CA SER A 23 1.14 -10.37 5.00
C SER A 23 0.33 -9.08 5.06
N GLU A 24 0.21 -8.51 6.26
CA GLU A 24 -0.48 -7.26 6.52
C GLU A 24 0.49 -6.22 7.08
N ALA A 25 0.32 -4.96 6.68
CA ALA A 25 1.13 -3.84 7.15
C ALA A 25 0.28 -2.59 7.39
N ILE A 26 0.75 -1.73 8.28
CA ILE A 26 0.16 -0.41 8.54
C ILE A 26 1.19 0.64 8.17
N VAL A 27 0.79 1.62 7.35
CA VAL A 27 1.66 2.75 7.01
C VAL A 27 1.78 3.67 8.22
N THR A 28 2.98 3.80 8.77
CA THR A 28 3.25 4.76 9.87
C THR A 28 3.62 6.15 9.33
N THR A 29 4.31 6.17 8.19
CA THR A 29 4.72 7.38 7.48
C THR A 29 4.55 7.19 5.98
N ALA A 30 3.78 8.04 5.33
CA ALA A 30 3.47 8.01 3.91
C ALA A 30 4.68 8.50 3.11
N GLY A 31 4.98 7.77 2.02
CA GLY A 31 5.97 8.14 1.02
C GLY A 31 5.36 8.05 -0.37
N GLY A 32 6.05 8.59 -1.38
CA GLY A 32 5.56 8.61 -2.76
C GLY A 32 5.82 7.34 -3.57
N SER A 33 6.25 6.24 -2.95
CA SER A 33 6.63 5.01 -3.66
C SER A 33 5.51 3.96 -3.61
N ALA A 34 5.40 3.16 -4.67
CA ALA A 34 4.48 2.03 -4.70
C ALA A 34 4.94 0.94 -3.72
N LEU A 35 4.06 0.49 -2.83
CA LEU A 35 4.37 -0.57 -1.89
C LEU A 35 4.14 -1.94 -2.55
N THR A 36 5.19 -2.77 -2.57
CA THR A 36 5.14 -4.11 -3.18
C THR A 36 5.56 -5.21 -2.20
N CYS A 37 4.92 -6.37 -2.30
CA CYS A 37 5.28 -7.59 -1.58
C CYS A 37 5.12 -8.78 -2.54
N CYS A 38 6.02 -9.76 -2.49
CA CYS A 38 6.02 -10.92 -3.42
C CYS A 38 6.05 -10.54 -4.92
N GLY A 39 6.58 -9.36 -5.26
CA GLY A 39 6.65 -8.87 -6.65
C GLY A 39 5.33 -8.29 -7.18
N VAL A 40 4.30 -8.17 -6.34
CA VAL A 40 3.02 -7.54 -6.68
C VAL A 40 2.77 -6.30 -5.83
N ALA A 41 1.93 -5.39 -6.32
CA ALA A 41 1.48 -4.25 -5.54
C ALA A 41 0.61 -4.70 -4.36
N LEU A 42 0.80 -4.08 -3.20
CA LEU A 42 -0.02 -4.31 -2.02
C LEU A 42 -1.42 -3.69 -2.21
N GLU A 43 -2.45 -4.40 -1.77
CA GLU A 43 -3.83 -3.90 -1.77
C GLU A 43 -4.06 -3.02 -0.54
N ILE A 44 -4.63 -1.82 -0.75
CA ILE A 44 -5.08 -0.95 0.34
C ILE A 44 -6.45 -1.43 0.81
N THR A 45 -6.50 -2.09 1.96
CA THR A 45 -7.75 -2.59 2.55
C THR A 45 -8.44 -1.55 3.42
N PHE A 46 -7.69 -0.54 3.87
CA PHE A 46 -8.22 0.62 4.57
C PHE A 46 -7.40 1.85 4.16
N ALA A 47 -8.08 2.86 3.61
CA ALA A 47 -7.46 4.14 3.33
C ALA A 47 -7.32 4.91 4.65
N GLY A 48 -6.07 5.13 5.08
CA GLY A 48 -5.76 5.95 6.24
C GLY A 48 -6.10 7.42 6.01
N SER A 49 -6.06 8.20 7.09
CA SER A 49 -6.37 9.63 7.11
C SER A 49 -5.14 10.50 6.93
#